data_AF-A0A9Q6LSR1-F1
#
_entry.id   AF-A0A9Q6LSR1-F1
#
_cell.length_a   1.000
_cell.length_b   1.000
_cell.length_c   1.000
_cell.angle_alpha   90.00
_cell.angle_beta   90.00
_cell.angle_gamma   90.00
#
_symmetry.space_group_name_H-M   'P 1'
#
loop_
_entity.id
_entity.type
_entity.pdbx_description
1 polymer ?
#
loop_
_entity_poly.entity_id
_entity_poly.type
_entity_poly.pdbx_seq_one_letter_code
_entity_poly.pdbx_strand_id
1 'polypeptide(L)' 'MDKQGVKKIQYQVDGQQVVRVSSSELQQNLKQVMQLLSEGYFIEVTKHRTKVGMIVPY' A
#
# COMPACT_ATOMS: atom_id res chain seq x y z
N MET A 1 -6.06 -23.15 -2.76
CA MET A 1 -4.86 -22.30 -2.66
C MET A 1 -5.34 -20.88 -2.44
N ASP A 2 -5.50 -20.52 -1.17
CA ASP A 2 -5.97 -19.19 -0.80
C ASP A 2 -4.91 -18.15 -1.14
N LYS A 3 -5.24 -17.29 -2.11
CA LYS A 3 -4.48 -16.09 -2.38
C LYS A 3 -4.56 -15.23 -1.11
N GLN A 4 -3.52 -15.26 -0.27
CA GLN A 4 -3.35 -14.32 0.83
C GLN A 4 -3.24 -12.92 0.21
N GLY A 5 -4.40 -12.31 -0.01
CA GLY A 5 -4.49 -10.93 -0.43
C GLY A 5 -3.94 -10.05 0.68
N VAL A 6 -3.06 -9.12 0.32
CA VAL A 6 -2.65 -7.98 1.16
C VAL A 6 -3.87 -7.50 1.97
N LYS A 7 -3.74 -7.36 3.28
CA LYS A 7 -4.84 -6.92 4.15
C LYS A 7 -5.01 -5.40 3.98
N LYS A 8 -5.57 -5.01 2.84
CA LYS A 8 -5.63 -3.62 2.37
C LYS A 8 -6.63 -2.84 3.21
N ILE A 9 -6.16 -1.78 3.86
CA ILE A 9 -7.04 -0.69 4.30
C ILE A 9 -6.93 0.38 3.21
N GLN A 10 -8.01 0.56 2.45
CA GLN A 10 -8.12 1.61 1.43
C GLN A 10 -8.93 2.77 1.99
N TYR A 11 -8.45 3.98 1.79
CA TYR A 11 -9.12 5.21 2.22
C TYR A 11 -8.73 6.38 1.31
N GLN A 12 -9.41 7.52 1.44
CA GLN A 12 -9.10 8.73 0.65
C GLN A 12 -8.56 9.84 1.54
N VAL A 13 -7.58 10.59 1.05
CA VAL A 13 -7.02 11.80 1.67
C VAL A 13 -6.88 12.86 0.58
N ASP A 14 -7.49 14.02 0.75
CA ASP A 14 -7.41 15.15 -0.20
C ASP A 14 -7.72 14.75 -1.67
N GLY A 15 -8.68 13.84 -1.85
CA GLY A 15 -9.08 13.29 -3.16
C GLY A 15 -8.15 12.20 -3.72
N GLN A 16 -7.06 11.88 -3.03
CA GLN A 16 -6.11 10.83 -3.41
C GLN A 16 -6.52 9.49 -2.80
N GLN A 17 -6.41 8.42 -3.58
CA GLN A 17 -6.66 7.06 -3.10
C GLN A 17 -5.41 6.54 -2.40
N VAL A 18 -5.53 6.18 -1.13
CA VAL A 18 -4.42 5.68 -0.31
C VAL A 18 -4.66 4.23 0.08
N VAL A 19 -3.64 3.39 -0.13
CA VAL A 19 -3.60 2.01 0.36
C VAL A 19 -2.57 1.93 1.47
N ARG A 20 -3.00 1.53 2.68
CA ARG A 20 -2.09 1.23 3.78
C ARG A 20 -1.61 -0.21 3.69
N VAL A 21 -0.30 -0.40 3.79
CA VAL A 21 0.36 -1.71 3.87
C VAL A 21 1.41 -1.72 4.99
N SER A 22 1.68 -2.89 5.55
CA SER A 22 2.85 -3.08 6.42
C SER A 22 4.14 -3.18 5.60
N SER A 23 5.29 -2.90 6.21
CA SER A 23 6.60 -3.08 5.57
C SER A 23 6.85 -4.52 5.12
N SER A 24 6.33 -5.51 5.86
CA SER A 24 6.37 -6.93 5.48
C SER A 24 5.50 -7.22 4.26
N GLU A 25 4.28 -6.70 4.21
CA GLU A 25 3.39 -6.89 3.05
C GLU A 25 3.93 -6.22 1.80
N LEU A 26 4.54 -5.03 1.95
CA LEU A 26 5.23 -4.33 0.87
C LEU A 26 6.33 -5.21 0.26
N GLN A 27 7.18 -5.81 1.10
CA GLN A 27 8.28 -6.67 0.64
C GLN A 27 7.76 -7.96 -0.01
N GLN A 28 6.74 -8.59 0.57
CA GLN A 28 6.17 -9.85 0.05
C GLN A 28 5.35 -9.66 -1.23
N ASN A 29 4.72 -8.50 -1.40
CA ASN A 29 3.77 -8.23 -2.49
C ASN A 29 4.21 -7.05 -3.36
N LEU A 30 5.52 -6.84 -3.51
CA LEU A 30 6.08 -5.68 -4.21
C LEU A 30 5.47 -5.49 -5.61
N LYS A 31 5.30 -6.56 -6.38
CA LYS A 31 4.68 -6.51 -7.72
C LYS A 31 3.26 -5.92 -7.69
N GLN A 32 2.46 -6.31 -6.70
CA GLN A 32 1.10 -5.78 -6.55
C GLN A 32 1.11 -4.32 -6.11
N VAL A 33 2.04 -3.93 -5.23
CA VAL A 33 2.18 -2.53 -4.80
C VAL A 33 2.61 -1.64 -5.96
N MET A 34 3.55 -2.09 -6.80
CA MET A 34 3.95 -1.36 -8.00
C MET A 34 2.80 -1.20 -8.99
N GLN A 35 1.93 -2.20 -9.14
CA GLN A 35 0.72 -2.07 -9.95
C GLN A 35 -0.23 -1.00 -9.39
N LEU A 36 -0.46 -0.99 -8.08
CA LEU A 36 -1.28 0.05 -7.44
C LEU A 36 -0.69 1.46 -7.66
N LEU A 37 0.63 1.61 -7.55
CA LEU A 37 1.31 2.88 -7.87
C LEU A 37 1.05 3.28 -9.33
N SER A 38 1.17 2.35 -10.29
CA SER A 38 0.89 2.65 -11.71
C SER A 38 -0.56 3.03 -12.00
N GLU A 39 -1.49 2.62 -11.13
CA GLU A 39 -2.92 2.97 -11.20
C GLU A 39 -3.23 4.30 -10.47
N GLY A 40 -2.22 4.99 -9.93
CA GLY A 40 -2.36 6.29 -9.27
C GLY A 40 -2.61 6.22 -7.76
N TYR A 41 -2.55 5.04 -7.13
CA TYR A 41 -2.72 4.92 -5.68
C TYR A 41 -1.47 5.38 -4.93
N PHE A 42 -1.69 6.08 -3.83
CA PHE A 42 -0.67 6.40 -2.85
C PHE A 42 -0.53 5.22 -1.89
N ILE A 43 0.69 4.89 -1.50
CA ILE A 43 0.94 3.74 -0.63
C ILE A 43 1.48 4.23 0.70
N GLU A 44 0.68 4.12 1.76
CA GLU A 44 1.14 4.37 3.12
C GLU A 44 1.81 3.12 3.69
N VAL A 45 3.07 3.26 4.11
CA VAL A 45 3.84 2.15 4.68
C VAL A 45 3.84 2.28 6.20
N THR A 46 3.55 1.17 6.87
CA THR A 46 3.54 1.07 8.33
C THR A 46 4.53 0.03 8.85
N LYS A 47 5.09 0.27 10.03
CA LYS A 47 5.89 -0.70 10.79
C LYS A 47 5.35 -0.74 12.22
N HIS A 48 4.99 -1.92 12.72
CA HIS A 48 4.34 -2.08 14.04
C HIS A 48 3.12 -1.15 14.24
N ARG A 49 2.29 -0.98 13.21
CA ARG A 49 1.11 -0.08 13.16
C ARG A 49 1.41 1.43 13.16
N THR A 50 2.67 1.83 13.22
CA THR A 50 3.09 3.23 13.09
C THR A 50 3.35 3.55 11.62
N LYS A 51 2.83 4.68 11.13
CA LYS A 51 3.18 5.21 9.81
C LYS A 51 4.66 5.55 9.76
N VAL A 52 5.38 5.02 8.78
CA VAL A 52 6.82 5.28 8.60
C VAL A 52 7.14 5.99 7.29
N GLY A 53 6.21 5.98 6.33
CA GLY A 53 6.42 6.66 5.06
C GLY A 53 5.22 6.57 4.13
N MET A 54 5.34 7.26 3.00
CA MET A 54 4.38 7.23 1.91
C MET A 54 5.14 7.14 0.59
N ILE A 55 4.70 6.26 -0.29
CA ILE A 55 5.21 6.14 -1.66
C ILE A 55 4.12 6.72 -2.56
N VAL A 56 4.52 7.67 -3.40
CA VAL A 56 3.63 8.35 -4.34
C VAL A 56 4.00 7.97 -5.77
N PRO A 57 3.02 7.81 -6.67
CA PRO A 57 3.28 7.61 -8.08
C PRO A 57 3.83 8.89 -8.72
N TYR A 58 4.72 8.72 -9.70
CA TYR A 58 5.24 9.78 -10.56
C TYR A 58 4.56 9.75 -11.92
#